data_AF-A0A1T0CTN5-F1
#
_entry.id   AF-A0A1T0CTN5-F1
#
_cell.length_a   1.000
_cell.length_b   1.000
_cell.length_c   1.000
_cell.angle_alpha   90.00
_cell.angle_beta   90.00
_cell.angle_gamma   90.00
#
_symmetry.space_group_name_H-M   'P 1'
#
loop_
_entity.id
_entity.type
_entity.pdbx_description
1 polymer ?
#
loop_
_entity_poly.entity_id
_entity_poly.type
_entity_poly.pdbx_seq_one_letter_code
_entity_poly.pdbx_strand_id
1 'polypeptide(L)'
;MLNRLFVYGTLAPNRSNHHWLANIGGQFETASMTGVLIPEGWGAAEGYPAIIPCEQGRVVEGYLFSSDNLPEHWQALDDFEGEGYVRTEVLVTMADGTQQTAWVYALAVNESDKAKLIAQYA
;
A
#
# COMPACT_ATOMS: atom_id res chain seq x y z
N MET A 1 2.08 -13.65 12.95
CA MET A 1 2.77 -12.49 12.30
C MET A 1 1.89 -12.01 11.19
N LEU A 2 1.83 -10.70 10.92
CA LEU A 2 1.01 -10.17 9.83
C LEU A 2 1.68 -10.48 8.49
N ASN A 3 1.02 -11.30 7.69
CA ASN A 3 1.52 -11.89 6.44
C ASN A 3 0.70 -11.42 5.23
N ARG A 4 0.21 -10.18 5.32
CA ARG A 4 -0.69 -9.57 4.33
C ARG A 4 -0.18 -8.20 3.91
N LEU A 5 -0.20 -7.93 2.61
CA LEU A 5 0.18 -6.66 1.99
C LEU A 5 -0.94 -6.18 1.08
N PHE A 6 -1.46 -5.01 1.35
CA PHE A 6 -2.35 -4.29 0.46
C PHE A 6 -1.56 -3.57 -0.63
N VAL A 7 -1.92 -3.82 -1.89
CA VAL A 7 -1.30 -3.22 -3.06
C VAL A 7 -2.34 -2.48 -3.90
N TYR A 8 -2.08 -1.21 -4.15
CA TYR A 8 -2.96 -0.29 -4.90
C TYR A 8 -2.30 0.24 -6.20
N GLY A 9 -1.04 -0.12 -6.44
CA GLY A 9 -0.21 0.43 -7.50
C GLY A 9 0.48 -0.64 -8.35
N THR A 10 1.77 -0.43 -8.62
CA THR A 10 2.56 -1.23 -9.57
C THR A 10 2.83 -2.68 -9.16
N LEU A 11 2.61 -3.03 -7.89
CA LEU A 11 2.70 -4.39 -7.36
C LEU A 11 1.43 -5.22 -7.59
N ALA A 12 0.33 -4.59 -8.02
CA ALA A 12 -0.92 -5.29 -8.29
C ALA A 12 -0.79 -6.30 -9.45
N PRO A 13 -1.65 -7.34 -9.52
CA PRO A 13 -1.71 -8.27 -10.64
C PRO A 13 -1.72 -7.56 -12.00
N ASN A 14 -0.96 -8.10 -12.97
CA ASN A 14 -0.81 -7.55 -14.33
C ASN A 14 -0.13 -6.17 -14.42
N ARG A 15 0.60 -5.72 -13.40
CA ARG A 15 1.42 -4.50 -13.43
C ARG A 15 2.91 -4.82 -13.50
N SER A 16 3.72 -3.81 -13.83
CA SER A 16 5.16 -3.93 -14.11
C SER A 16 5.95 -4.65 -13.01
N ASN A 17 5.54 -4.49 -11.74
CA ASN A 17 6.25 -5.06 -10.58
C ASN A 17 5.54 -6.28 -9.97
N HIS A 18 4.50 -6.81 -10.62
CA HIS A 18 3.76 -7.99 -10.14
C HIS A 18 4.67 -9.20 -9.87
N HIS A 19 5.76 -9.33 -10.63
CA HIS A 19 6.72 -10.42 -10.51
C HIS A 19 7.34 -10.54 -9.11
N TRP A 20 7.49 -9.44 -8.36
CA TRP A 20 8.00 -9.48 -7.00
C TRP A 20 7.12 -10.32 -6.08
N LEU A 21 5.80 -10.08 -6.10
CA LEU A 21 4.85 -10.80 -5.27
C LEU A 21 4.49 -12.18 -5.84
N ALA A 22 4.46 -12.31 -7.17
CA ALA A 22 4.23 -13.60 -7.82
C ALA A 22 5.31 -14.63 -7.44
N ASN A 23 6.57 -14.19 -7.33
CA ASN A 23 7.69 -15.05 -6.94
C ASN A 23 7.63 -15.50 -5.47
N ILE A 24 7.01 -14.71 -4.58
CA ILE A 24 6.82 -15.08 -3.16
C ILE A 24 5.82 -16.23 -3.02
N GLY A 25 4.85 -16.33 -3.94
CA GLY A 25 3.81 -17.36 -3.92
C GLY A 25 2.75 -17.06 -2.87
N GLY A 26 1.52 -16.76 -3.29
CA GLY A 26 0.44 -16.37 -2.40
C GLY A 26 -0.88 -16.15 -3.14
N GLN A 27 -1.85 -15.56 -2.46
CA GLN A 27 -3.16 -15.25 -3.03
C GLN A 27 -3.39 -13.75 -3.09
N PHE A 28 -3.99 -13.31 -4.19
CA PHE A 28 -4.47 -11.95 -4.35
C PHE A 28 -5.99 -11.96 -4.26
N GLU A 29 -6.54 -11.16 -3.36
CA GLU A 29 -7.96 -10.98 -3.19
C GLU A 29 -8.30 -9.51 -3.42
N THR A 30 -9.43 -9.21 -4.05
CA THR A 30 -9.87 -7.82 -4.22
C THR A 30 -10.20 -7.22 -2.86
N ALA A 31 -9.61 -6.07 -2.57
CA ALA A 31 -9.83 -5.35 -1.32
C ALA A 31 -9.75 -3.85 -1.58
N SER A 32 -10.25 -3.06 -0.65
CA SER A 32 -10.13 -1.61 -0.67
C SER A 32 -9.69 -1.08 0.68
N MET A 33 -9.13 0.12 0.71
CA MET A 33 -8.84 0.83 1.95
C MET A 33 -9.30 2.28 1.84
N THR A 34 -9.47 2.96 2.97
CA THR A 34 -9.72 4.39 2.96
C THR A 34 -8.40 5.16 3.11
N GLY A 35 -8.16 6.07 2.18
CA GLY A 35 -6.95 6.88 2.19
C GLY A 35 -7.01 8.03 1.19
N VAL A 36 -5.95 8.83 1.20
CA VAL A 36 -5.77 9.94 0.27
C VAL A 36 -4.71 9.55 -0.75
N LEU A 37 -5.07 9.50 -2.03
CA LEU A 37 -4.13 9.28 -3.13
C LEU A 37 -3.48 10.61 -3.50
N ILE A 38 -2.16 10.62 -3.44
CA ILE A 38 -1.32 11.75 -3.83
C ILE A 38 -0.80 11.46 -5.25
N PRO A 39 -1.01 12.38 -6.22
CA PRO A 39 -0.46 12.23 -7.55
C PRO A 39 1.07 12.19 -7.53
N GLU A 40 1.66 11.66 -8.60
CA GLU A 40 3.12 11.55 -8.76
C GLU A 40 3.86 12.88 -8.53
N GLY A 41 5.10 12.80 -8.05
CA GLY A 41 5.99 13.96 -7.92
C GLY A 41 6.05 14.61 -6.54
N TRP A 42 5.47 13.98 -5.50
CA TRP A 42 5.61 14.41 -4.11
C TRP A 42 6.57 13.50 -3.33
N GLY A 43 7.68 14.06 -2.86
CA GLY A 43 8.67 13.34 -2.05
C GLY A 43 9.51 12.35 -2.86
N ALA A 44 9.91 11.23 -2.23
CA ALA A 44 10.70 10.17 -2.86
C ALA A 44 9.83 9.15 -3.64
N ALA A 45 8.53 9.41 -3.81
CA ALA A 45 7.67 8.71 -4.75
C ALA A 45 7.95 9.19 -6.19
N GLU A 46 9.14 8.88 -6.73
CA GLU A 46 9.50 9.23 -8.10
C GLU A 46 8.66 8.43 -9.11
N GLY A 47 7.65 9.08 -9.71
CA GLY A 47 6.90 8.56 -10.85
C GLY A 47 5.76 7.60 -10.55
N TYR A 48 5.35 7.44 -9.28
CA TYR A 48 4.18 6.64 -8.92
C TYR A 48 3.28 7.36 -7.91
N PRO A 49 1.94 7.16 -7.98
CA PRO A 49 1.03 7.71 -6.99
C PRO A 49 1.27 7.05 -5.63
N ALA A 50 1.22 7.85 -4.57
CA ALA A 50 1.41 7.38 -3.21
C ALA A 50 0.11 7.49 -2.41
N ILE A 51 -0.07 6.63 -1.42
CA ILE A 51 -1.24 6.68 -0.53
C ILE A 51 -0.85 7.17 0.86
N ILE A 52 -1.75 7.96 1.45
CA ILE A 52 -1.71 8.30 2.88
C ILE A 52 -2.95 7.66 3.53
N PRO A 53 -2.79 6.68 4.44
CA PRO A 53 -3.91 6.11 5.19
C PRO A 53 -4.66 7.19 5.96
N CYS A 54 -5.97 7.28 5.73
CA CYS A 54 -6.82 8.31 6.31
C CYS A 54 -8.29 7.87 6.25
N GLU A 55 -8.96 7.76 7.39
CA GLU A 55 -10.38 7.34 7.47
C GLU A 55 -11.34 8.34 6.81
N GLN A 56 -10.94 9.60 6.71
CA GLN A 56 -11.72 10.67 6.06
C GLN A 56 -11.42 10.78 4.56
N GLY A 57 -10.50 9.97 4.05
CA GLY A 57 -10.13 9.94 2.65
C GLY A 57 -11.17 9.23 1.79
N ARG A 58 -10.75 8.87 0.59
CA ARG A 58 -11.58 8.16 -0.39
C ARG A 58 -11.29 6.67 -0.33
N VAL A 59 -12.24 5.88 -0.80
CA VAL A 59 -12.03 4.45 -1.02
C VAL A 59 -11.03 4.28 -2.16
N VAL A 60 -9.95 3.56 -1.88
CA VAL A 60 -8.93 3.19 -2.83
C VAL A 60 -9.02 1.69 -3.06
N GLU A 61 -9.34 1.33 -4.30
CA GLU A 61 -9.41 -0.05 -4.75
C GLU A 61 -8.01 -0.63 -4.97
N GLY A 62 -7.82 -1.89 -4.59
CA GLY A 62 -6.57 -2.60 -4.72
C GLY A 62 -6.73 -4.09 -4.52
N TYR A 63 -5.65 -4.73 -4.10
CA TYR A 63 -5.62 -6.15 -3.80
C TYR A 63 -4.95 -6.40 -2.47
N LEU A 64 -5.49 -7.32 -1.70
CA LEU A 64 -4.84 -7.90 -0.54
C LEU A 64 -4.03 -9.11 -1.00
N PHE A 65 -2.72 -9.01 -0.93
CA PHE A 65 -1.81 -10.13 -1.12
C PHE A 65 -1.56 -10.82 0.22
N SER A 66 -1.84 -12.11 0.30
CA SER A 66 -1.60 -12.94 1.50
C SER A 66 -0.64 -14.07 1.15
N SER A 67 0.42 -14.25 1.95
CA SER A 67 1.40 -15.32 1.77
C SER A 67 2.13 -15.65 3.07
N ASP A 68 2.34 -16.92 3.38
CA ASP A 68 3.14 -17.33 4.55
C ASP A 68 4.64 -17.04 4.38
N ASN A 69 5.10 -16.80 3.16
CA ASN A 69 6.50 -16.46 2.86
C ASN A 69 6.77 -14.94 3.00
N LEU A 70 5.72 -14.11 3.04
CA LEU A 70 5.82 -12.66 3.13
C LEU A 70 6.74 -12.15 4.26
N PRO A 71 6.70 -12.74 5.48
CA PRO A 71 7.59 -12.35 6.57
C PRO A 71 9.09 -12.40 6.24
N GLU A 72 9.50 -13.31 5.35
CA GLU A 72 10.90 -13.48 4.93
C GLU A 72 11.31 -12.45 3.86
N HIS A 73 10.34 -11.87 3.16
CA HIS A 73 10.56 -10.93 2.06
C HIS A 73 10.35 -9.47 2.44
N TRP A 74 9.96 -9.20 3.69
CA TRP A 74 9.71 -7.83 4.17
C TRP A 74 10.88 -6.88 3.97
N GLN A 75 12.09 -7.32 4.32
CA GLN A 75 13.28 -6.49 4.16
C GLN A 75 13.55 -6.17 2.69
N ALA A 76 13.40 -7.15 1.79
CA ALA A 76 13.62 -6.94 0.35
C ALA A 76 12.61 -5.97 -0.27
N LEU A 77 11.35 -6.01 0.20
CA LEU A 77 10.31 -5.07 -0.22
C LEU A 77 10.58 -3.66 0.34
N ASP A 78 11.01 -3.56 1.61
CA ASP A 78 11.39 -2.28 2.23
C ASP A 78 12.57 -1.65 1.49
N ASP A 79 13.58 -2.44 1.10
CA ASP A 79 14.74 -1.97 0.34
C ASP A 79 14.38 -1.56 -1.10
N PHE A 80 13.41 -2.25 -1.72
CA PHE A 80 12.94 -1.94 -3.08
C PHE A 80 12.16 -0.63 -3.14
N GLU A 81 11.24 -0.43 -2.19
CA GLU A 81 10.43 0.80 -2.10
C GLU A 81 11.29 2.00 -1.65
N GLY A 82 12.32 1.73 -0.85
CA GLY A 82 13.31 2.72 -0.42
C GLY A 82 12.73 3.78 0.51
N GLU A 83 13.39 4.95 0.58
CA GLU A 83 13.03 6.03 1.52
C GLU A 83 11.72 6.76 1.15
N GLY A 84 11.14 6.49 -0.02
CA GLY A 84 9.89 7.12 -0.48
C GLY A 84 8.63 6.56 0.15
N TYR A 85 8.69 5.33 0.66
CA TYR A 85 7.54 4.67 1.26
C TYR A 85 7.89 4.04 2.60
N VAL A 86 6.91 4.03 3.50
CA VAL A 86 7.00 3.38 4.80
C VAL A 86 5.88 2.37 4.96
N ARG A 87 6.24 1.16 5.39
CA ARG A 87 5.28 0.12 5.68
C ARG A 87 4.41 0.52 6.87
N THR A 88 3.12 0.72 6.61
CA THR A 88 2.14 1.19 7.59
C THR A 88 1.01 0.17 7.73
N GLU A 89 0.59 -0.10 8.96
CA GLU A 89 -0.52 -1.02 9.22
C GLU A 89 -1.84 -0.30 8.93
N VAL A 90 -2.71 -0.94 8.14
CA VAL A 90 -4.01 -0.41 7.75
C VAL A 90 -5.09 -1.47 7.83
N LEU A 91 -6.33 -1.02 7.91
CA LEU A 91 -7.50 -1.86 7.79
C LEU A 91 -8.00 -1.81 6.36
N VAL A 92 -8.09 -2.97 5.72
CA VAL A 92 -8.66 -3.14 4.38
C VAL A 92 -10.03 -3.78 4.48
N THR A 93 -10.92 -3.40 3.58
CA THR A 93 -12.25 -3.98 3.42
C THR A 93 -12.22 -4.95 2.25
N MET A 94 -12.55 -6.20 2.51
CA MET A 94 -12.65 -7.26 1.51
C MET A 94 -13.95 -7.14 0.71
N ALA A 95 -14.05 -7.85 -0.41
CA ALA A 95 -15.25 -7.85 -1.25
C ALA A 95 -16.53 -8.33 -0.53
N ASP A 96 -16.40 -9.16 0.51
CA ASP A 96 -17.51 -9.62 1.34
C ASP A 96 -17.91 -8.63 2.46
N GLY A 97 -17.24 -7.47 2.53
CA GLY A 97 -17.44 -6.45 3.55
C GLY A 97 -16.70 -6.71 4.86
N THR A 98 -15.98 -7.84 4.98
CA THR A 98 -15.13 -8.09 6.16
C THR A 98 -13.92 -7.17 6.16
N GLN A 99 -13.43 -6.85 7.35
CA GLN A 99 -12.24 -6.03 7.51
C GLN A 99 -11.06 -6.89 7.94
N GLN A 100 -9.91 -6.69 7.29
CA GLN A 100 -8.68 -7.37 7.62
C GLN A 100 -7.55 -6.37 7.82
N THR A 101 -6.69 -6.61 8.81
CA THR A 101 -5.46 -5.86 8.96
C THR A 101 -4.47 -6.29 7.88
N ALA A 102 -3.78 -5.32 7.28
CA ALA A 102 -2.76 -5.53 6.27
C ALA A 102 -1.67 -4.46 6.38
N TRP A 103 -0.50 -4.74 5.84
CA TRP A 103 0.50 -3.71 5.60
C TRP A 103 0.21 -2.98 4.29
N VAL A 104 0.62 -1.72 4.18
CA VAL A 104 0.65 -0.98 2.92
C VAL A 104 1.93 -0.13 2.87
N TYR A 105 2.51 0.03 1.69
CA TYR A 105 3.56 1.02 1.45
C TYR A 105 2.91 2.40 1.24
N ALA A 106 2.93 3.21 2.30
CA ALA A 106 2.38 4.55 2.33
C ALA A 106 3.49 5.60 2.13
N LEU A 107 3.12 6.80 1.69
CA LEU A 107 4.08 7.89 1.47
C LEU A 107 4.87 8.20 2.75
N ALA A 108 6.20 8.16 2.67
CA ALA A 108 7.07 8.56 3.77
C ALA A 108 7.16 10.10 3.82
N VAL A 109 6.31 10.71 4.66
CA VAL A 109 6.29 12.16 4.90
C VAL A 109 6.19 12.46 6.38
N ASN A 110 6.76 13.59 6.80
CA ASN A 110 6.58 14.11 8.15
C ASN A 110 5.12 14.49 8.43
N GLU A 111 4.74 14.60 9.70
CA GLU A 111 3.35 14.89 10.09
C GLU A 111 2.82 16.22 9.57
N SER A 112 3.68 17.25 9.47
CA SER A 112 3.29 18.59 9.03
C SER A 112 2.89 18.59 7.55
N ASP A 113 3.67 17.92 6.71
CA ASP A 113 3.41 17.82 5.29
C ASP A 113 2.30 16.79 5.00
N LYS A 114 2.23 15.70 5.78
CA LYS A 114 1.11 14.75 5.76
C LYS A 114 -0.23 15.47 5.96
N ALA A 115 -0.34 16.35 6.96
CA ALA A 115 -1.57 17.10 7.22
C ALA A 115 -1.95 18.03 6.07
N LYS A 116 -0.97 18.73 5.47
CA LYS A 116 -1.20 19.59 4.29
C LYS A 116 -1.68 18.79 3.09
N LEU A 117 -1.05 17.64 2.84
CA LEU A 117 -1.41 16.75 1.74
C LEU A 117 -2.81 16.18 1.92
N ILE A 118 -3.16 15.71 3.12
CA ILE A 118 -4.52 15.26 3.41
C ILE A 118 -5.53 16.40 3.17
N ALA A 119 -5.26 17.60 3.69
CA ALA A 119 -6.15 18.75 3.50
C ALA A 119 -6.30 19.19 2.03
N GLN A 120 -5.29 18.95 1.20
CA GLN A 120 -5.29 19.31 -0.21
C GLN A 120 -5.99 18.26 -1.09
N TYR A 121 -5.92 16.97 -0.73
CA TYR A 121 -6.30 15.85 -1.61
C TYR A 121 -7.42 14.93 -1.09
N ALA A 122 -7.91 15.10 0.14
CA ALA A 122 -9.09 14.38 0.65
C ALA A 122 -10.38 14.84 -0.09
#